data_AF-A0A4R6CVM8-F1
#
_entry.id   AF-A0A4R6CVM8-F1
#
_cell.length_a   1.000
_cell.length_b   1.000
_cell.length_c   1.000
_cell.angle_alpha   90.00
_cell.angle_beta   90.00
_cell.angle_gamma   90.00
#
_symmetry.space_group_name_H-M   'P 1'
#
loop_
_entity.id
_entity.type
_entity.pdbx_description
1 polymer ?
#
loop_
_entity_poly.entity_id
_entity_poly.type
_entity_poly.pdbx_seq_one_letter_code
_entity_poly.pdbx_strand_id
1 'polypeptide(L)'
;MLNKKDKTKIQELTDKTVDLIVENMGKSRKEAEQDFQKSDTYAFLWLAKRNIENAHPIILYRMFNSELKAKPIDEEQQSFIDFMTDNTIELITQNTNLGR
;
A
#
# COMPACT_ATOMS: atom_id res chain seq x y z
N MET A 1 -10.37 -13.91 -11.01
CA MET A 1 -9.52 -13.22 -12.01
C MET A 1 -9.99 -11.78 -12.23
N LEU A 2 -9.09 -10.87 -12.66
CA LEU A 2 -9.44 -9.52 -13.14
C LEU A 2 -9.92 -9.57 -14.59
N ASN A 3 -10.86 -8.70 -14.95
CA ASN A 3 -11.36 -8.63 -16.32
C ASN A 3 -10.35 -7.87 -17.23
N LYS A 4 -10.56 -7.91 -18.56
CA LYS A 4 -9.65 -7.27 -19.52
C LYS A 4 -9.56 -5.75 -19.35
N LYS A 5 -10.69 -5.08 -19.06
CA LYS A 5 -10.77 -3.62 -18.85
C LYS A 5 -9.92 -3.20 -17.65
N ASP A 6 -10.04 -3.92 -16.54
CA ASP A 6 -9.29 -3.63 -15.31
C ASP A 6 -7.79 -3.79 -15.53
N LYS A 7 -7.36 -4.84 -16.25
CA LYS A 7 -5.94 -5.05 -16.59
C LYS A 7 -5.38 -3.91 -17.43
N THR A 8 -6.11 -3.47 -18.46
CA THR A 8 -5.70 -2.32 -19.28
C THR A 8 -5.60 -1.05 -18.43
N LYS A 9 -6.55 -0.84 -17.52
CA LYS A 9 -6.53 0.34 -16.64
C LYS A 9 -5.36 0.32 -15.65
N ILE A 10 -5.07 -0.85 -15.06
CA ILE A 10 -3.90 -1.04 -14.20
C ILE A 10 -2.63 -0.72 -14.97
N GLN A 11 -2.48 -1.18 -16.21
CA GLN A 11 -1.31 -0.85 -17.02
C GLN A 11 -1.19 0.67 -17.25
N GLU A 12 -2.27 1.34 -17.65
CA GLU A 12 -2.27 2.79 -17.85
C GLU A 12 -1.87 3.56 -16.58
N LEU A 13 -2.41 3.15 -15.43
CA LEU A 13 -2.07 3.73 -14.13
C LEU A 13 -0.61 3.47 -13.76
N THR A 14 -0.11 2.28 -14.08
CA THR A 14 1.29 1.90 -13.85
C THR A 14 2.22 2.78 -14.66
N ASP A 15 2.01 2.88 -15.96
CA ASP A 15 2.87 3.65 -16.87
C ASP A 15 2.95 5.12 -16.43
N LYS A 16 1.80 5.74 -16.14
CA LYS A 16 1.72 7.14 -15.68
C LYS A 16 2.35 7.36 -14.31
N THR A 17 2.28 6.36 -13.42
CA THR A 17 2.91 6.46 -12.10
C THR A 17 4.42 6.33 -12.22
N VAL A 18 4.90 5.43 -13.09
CA VAL A 18 6.32 5.29 -13.41
C VAL A 18 6.89 6.57 -14.00
N ASP A 19 6.16 7.24 -14.90
CA ASP A 19 6.56 8.56 -15.44
C ASP A 19 6.80 9.58 -14.32
N LEU A 20 5.87 9.67 -13.35
CA LEU A 20 6.02 10.55 -12.20
C LEU A 20 7.22 10.18 -11.33
N ILE A 21 7.50 8.88 -11.13
CA ILE A 21 8.68 8.42 -10.39
C ILE A 21 9.96 8.86 -11.12
N VAL A 22 10.03 8.69 -12.44
CA VAL A 22 11.18 9.13 -13.25
C VAL A 22 11.41 10.63 -13.10
N GLU A 23 10.35 11.43 -13.29
CA GLU A 23 10.41 12.90 -13.23
C GLU A 23 10.84 13.42 -11.86
N ASN A 24 10.36 12.80 -10.77
CA ASN A 24 10.55 13.34 -9.42
C ASN A 24 11.73 12.72 -8.67
N MET A 25 12.16 11.51 -9.04
CA MET A 25 13.23 10.79 -8.33
C MET A 25 14.51 10.66 -9.14
N GLY A 26 14.52 11.09 -10.42
CA GLY A 26 15.70 11.01 -11.28
C GLY A 26 16.14 9.58 -11.62
N LYS A 27 15.25 8.60 -11.46
CA LYS A 27 15.52 7.19 -11.79
C LYS A 27 15.34 6.95 -13.29
N SER A 28 16.04 5.94 -13.84
CA SER A 28 15.70 5.48 -15.19
C SER A 28 14.30 4.87 -15.20
N ARG A 29 13.61 4.89 -16.35
CA ARG A 29 12.27 4.30 -16.47
C ARG A 29 12.24 2.83 -16.04
N LYS A 30 13.28 2.06 -16.41
CA LYS A 30 13.39 0.64 -16.07
C LYS A 30 13.51 0.41 -14.56
N GLU A 31 14.33 1.21 -13.88
CA GLU A 31 14.46 1.12 -12.42
C GLU A 31 13.17 1.55 -11.72
N ALA A 32 12.56 2.65 -12.17
CA ALA A 32 11.29 3.14 -11.63
C ALA A 32 10.17 2.10 -11.77
N GLU A 33 10.08 1.42 -12.91
CA GLU A 33 9.10 0.36 -13.15
C GLU A 33 9.35 -0.86 -12.26
N GLN A 34 10.60 -1.30 -12.13
CA GLN A 34 10.96 -2.44 -11.28
C GLN A 34 10.68 -2.16 -9.80
N ASP A 35 11.01 -0.97 -9.31
CA ASP A 35 10.76 -0.58 -7.92
C ASP A 35 9.27 -0.44 -7.65
N PHE A 36 8.53 0.20 -8.56
CA PHE A 36 7.09 0.35 -8.41
C PHE A 36 6.39 -1.01 -8.43
N GLN A 37 6.73 -1.93 -9.33
CA GLN A 37 6.10 -3.26 -9.39
C GLN A 37 6.35 -4.13 -8.15
N LYS A 38 7.42 -3.86 -7.39
CA LYS A 38 7.72 -4.55 -6.12
C LYS A 38 7.06 -3.90 -4.91
N SER A 39 6.45 -2.73 -5.08
CA SER A 39 5.90 -1.94 -3.99
C SER A 39 4.55 -2.47 -3.49
N ASP A 40 4.27 -2.23 -2.21
CA ASP A 40 2.97 -2.49 -1.61
C ASP A 40 1.89 -1.63 -2.27
N THR A 41 2.26 -0.43 -2.71
CA THR A 41 1.40 0.46 -3.50
C THR A 41 0.91 -0.21 -4.79
N TYR A 42 1.79 -0.94 -5.49
CA TYR A 42 1.42 -1.69 -6.69
C TYR A 42 0.61 -2.95 -6.34
N ALA A 43 0.94 -3.67 -5.27
CA ALA A 43 0.12 -4.78 -4.80
C ALA A 43 -1.33 -4.35 -4.49
N PHE A 44 -1.50 -3.16 -3.89
CA PHE A 44 -2.81 -2.58 -3.59
C PHE A 44 -3.66 -2.35 -4.85
N LEU A 45 -3.07 -1.93 -5.97
CA LEU A 45 -3.77 -1.78 -7.26
C LEU A 45 -4.42 -3.09 -7.73
N TRP A 46 -3.77 -4.23 -7.50
CA TRP A 46 -4.29 -5.55 -7.89
C TRP A 46 -5.36 -6.08 -6.93
N LEU A 47 -5.26 -5.74 -5.64
CA LEU A 47 -6.20 -6.16 -4.61
C LEU A 47 -7.49 -5.32 -4.61
N ALA A 48 -7.39 -4.03 -4.93
CA ALA A 48 -8.48 -3.06 -4.81
C ALA A 48 -9.44 -3.08 -6.01
N LYS A 49 -9.98 -4.26 -6.39
CA LYS A 49 -10.91 -4.43 -7.54
C LYS A 49 -12.05 -3.41 -7.61
N ARG A 50 -12.53 -2.89 -6.48
CA ARG A 50 -13.63 -1.91 -6.42
C ARG A 50 -13.18 -0.45 -6.54
N ASN A 51 -11.88 -0.16 -6.45
CA ASN A 51 -11.33 1.21 -6.42
C ASN A 51 -10.40 1.54 -7.59
N ILE A 52 -10.17 0.63 -8.55
CA ILE A 52 -9.31 0.88 -9.73
C ILE A 52 -9.82 2.07 -10.55
N GLU A 53 -11.14 2.25 -10.65
CA GLU A 53 -11.73 3.38 -11.40
C GLU A 53 -11.46 4.74 -10.74
N ASN A 54 -11.22 4.77 -9.42
CA ASN A 54 -10.92 5.98 -8.66
C ASN A 54 -9.42 6.17 -8.38
N ALA A 55 -8.58 5.20 -8.79
CA ALA A 55 -7.15 5.31 -8.62
C ALA A 55 -6.58 6.39 -9.56
N HIS A 56 -5.65 7.19 -9.05
CA HIS A 56 -5.04 8.30 -9.78
C HIS A 56 -3.51 8.21 -9.70
N PRO A 57 -2.76 8.39 -10.81
CA PRO A 57 -1.30 8.24 -10.82
C PRO A 57 -0.57 9.10 -9.77
N ILE A 58 -1.01 10.34 -9.55
CA ILE A 58 -0.45 11.21 -8.50
C ILE A 58 -0.62 10.62 -7.10
N ILE A 59 -1.76 9.99 -6.82
CA ILE A 59 -2.02 9.36 -5.51
C ILE A 59 -1.11 8.14 -5.35
N LEU A 60 -1.01 7.31 -6.39
CA LEU A 60 -0.14 6.14 -6.39
C LEU A 60 1.33 6.54 -6.21
N TYR A 61 1.80 7.58 -6.89
CA TYR A 61 3.14 8.11 -6.70
C TYR A 61 3.37 8.59 -5.25
N ARG A 62 2.41 9.30 -4.65
CA ARG A 62 2.51 9.75 -3.26
C ARG A 62 2.52 8.59 -2.27
N MET A 63 1.72 7.55 -2.50
CA MET A 63 1.72 6.33 -1.70
C MET A 63 3.07 5.63 -1.79
N PHE A 64 3.57 5.40 -3.00
CA PHE A 64 4.88 4.81 -3.23
C PHE A 64 6.01 5.61 -2.57
N ASN A 65 6.01 6.94 -2.72
CA ASN A 65 7.01 7.79 -2.07
C ASN A 65 6.90 7.77 -0.53
N SER A 66 5.69 7.56 0.01
CA SER A 66 5.48 7.42 1.46
C SER A 66 5.97 6.06 1.95
N GLU A 67 5.71 5.00 1.19
CA GLU A 67 6.23 3.64 1.42
C GLU A 67 7.75 3.63 1.48
N LEU A 68 8.43 4.30 0.54
CA LEU A 68 9.90 4.42 0.55
C LEU A 68 10.46 5.19 1.77
N LYS A 69 9.65 6.12 2.33
CA LYS A 69 10.03 6.93 3.49
C LYS A 69 9.59 6.29 4.81
N ALA A 70 8.73 5.28 4.75
CA ALA A 70 8.33 4.53 5.92
C ALA A 70 9.58 3.89 6.49
N LYS A 71 9.96 4.30 7.69
CA LYS A 71 11.02 3.63 8.41
C LYS A 71 10.53 2.23 8.75
N PRO A 72 11.42 1.22 8.80
CA PRO A 72 11.10 -0.02 9.49
C PRO A 72 10.56 0.34 10.87
N ILE A 73 9.47 -0.31 11.28
CA ILE A 73 8.98 -0.21 12.65
C ILE A 73 10.15 -0.64 13.54
N ASP A 74 10.63 0.28 14.37
CA ASP A 74 11.71 -0.04 15.30
C ASP A 74 11.16 -0.89 16.46
N GLU A 75 12.05 -1.54 17.21
CA GLU A 75 11.67 -2.48 18.27
C GLU A 75 10.77 -1.82 19.34
N GLU A 76 10.92 -0.52 19.57
CA GLU A 76 10.11 0.23 20.54
C GLU A 76 8.69 0.45 20.02
N GLN A 77 8.55 0.84 18.75
CA GLN A 77 7.25 0.95 18.09
C GLN A 77 6.56 -0.41 17.96
N GLN A 78 7.29 -1.48 17.65
CA GLN A 78 6.73 -2.82 17.60
C GLN A 78 6.26 -3.28 18.98
N SER A 79 7.05 -3.05 20.02
CA SER A 79 6.67 -3.36 21.41
C SER A 79 5.42 -2.60 21.87
N PHE A 80 5.26 -1.33 21.44
CA PHE A 80 4.06 -0.56 21.71
C PHE A 80 2.83 -1.11 20.98
N ILE A 81 2.97 -1.50 19.71
CA ILE A 81 1.90 -2.13 18.92
C ILE A 81 1.47 -3.45 19.57
N ASP A 82 2.42 -4.28 19.97
CA ASP A 82 2.16 -5.58 20.61
C ASP A 82 1.42 -5.36 21.94
N PHE A 83 1.90 -4.43 22.79
CA PHE A 83 1.23 -4.06 24.05
C PHE A 83 -0.21 -3.55 23.85
N MET A 84 -0.44 -2.69 22.86
CA MET A 84 -1.79 -2.19 22.56
C MET A 84 -2.70 -3.28 21.99
N THR A 85 -2.15 -4.20 21.20
CA THR A 85 -2.88 -5.34 20.62
C THR A 85 -3.31 -6.32 21.70
N ASP A 86 -2.41 -6.68 22.61
CA ASP A 86 -2.70 -7.57 23.73
C ASP A 86 -3.77 -6.99 24.66
N ASN A 87 -3.66 -5.70 25.01
CA ASN A 87 -4.68 -5.01 25.81
C ASN A 87 -6.04 -4.94 25.11
N THR A 88 -6.05 -4.75 23.78
CA THR A 88 -7.30 -4.71 23.01
C THR A 88 -7.96 -6.09 22.97
N ILE A 89 -7.19 -7.16 22.79
CA ILE A 89 -7.67 -8.55 22.85
C ILE A 89 -8.22 -8.86 24.24
N GLU A 90 -7.53 -8.43 25.31
CA GLU A 90 -7.97 -8.64 26.67
C GLU A 90 -9.29 -7.91 26.96
N LEU A 91 -9.43 -6.65 26.56
CA LEU A 91 -10.67 -5.87 26.67
C LEU A 91 -11.84 -6.50 25.90
N ILE A 92 -11.60 -7.02 24.69
CA ILE A 92 -12.63 -7.73 23.91
C ILE A 92 -13.05 -9.00 24.64
N THR A 93 -12.09 -9.76 25.17
CA THR A 93 -12.32 -11.03 25.86
C THR A 93 -13.08 -10.84 27.17
N GLN A 94 -12.74 -9.80 27.95
CA GLN A 94 -13.46 -9.44 29.17
C GLN A 94 -14.91 -9.04 28.87
N ASN A 95 -15.15 -8.26 27.80
CA ASN A 95 -16.50 -7.85 27.41
C ASN A 95 -17.36 -8.99 26.82
N THR A 96 -16.76 -9.98 26.16
CA THR A 96 -17.49 -11.17 25.69
C THR A 96 -17.83 -12.15 26.81
N ASN A 97 -17.04 -12.18 27.89
CA ASN A 97 -17.30 -13.04 29.06
C ASN A 97 -18.25 -12.41 30.09
N LEU A 98 -18.46 -11.09 30.07
CA LEU A 98 -19.46 -10.39 30.91
C LEU A 98 -20.88 -10.37 30.31
N GLY A 99 -21.03 -10.83 29.05
CA GLY A 99 -22.32 -10.93 28.35
C GLY A 99 -22.98 -12.31 28.38
N ARG A 100 -22.53 -13.21 29.27
CA ARG A 100 -23.11 -14.55 29.48
C ARG A 100 -23.73 -14.69 30.85
#